data_AF-A0AAD4EFB4-F1
#
_entry.id   AF-A0AAD4EFB4-F1
#
_cell.length_a   1.000
_cell.length_b   1.000
_cell.length_c   1.000
_cell.angle_alpha   90.00
_cell.angle_beta   90.00
_cell.angle_gamma   90.00
#
_symmetry.space_group_name_H-M   'P 1'
#
loop_
_entity.id
_entity.type
_entity.pdbx_description
1 polymer ?
#
loop_
_entity_poly.entity_id
_entity_poly.type
_entity_poly.pdbx_seq_one_letter_code
_entity_poly.pdbx_strand_id
1 'polypeptide(L)' 'MHVDGGALVASHRKVHLFDIDIPGKIKFKESKTLTGGTTANYFDTEFARIGLGLCYNVRFPLAMIAAQRGSWLPDLYEK' A
#
# COMPACT_ATOMS: atom_id res chain seq x y z
N MET A 1 0.10 -10.54 2.50
CA MET A 1 0.76 -10.54 3.81
C MET A 1 0.54 -11.89 4.43
N HIS A 2 1.61 -12.59 4.81
CA HIS A 2 1.53 -13.84 5.56
C HIS A 2 2.15 -13.62 6.94
N VAL A 3 1.66 -14.34 7.95
CA VAL A 3 2.24 -14.38 9.29
C VAL A 3 3.08 -15.65 9.47
N ASP A 4 3.72 -15.79 10.63
CA ASP A 4 4.41 -17.01 11.02
C ASP A 4 3.44 -18.21 10.94
N GLY A 5 3.90 -19.30 10.33
CA GLY A 5 3.05 -20.44 9.96
C GLY A 5 2.36 -20.33 8.59
N GLY A 6 2.54 -19.21 7.87
CA GLY A 6 2.18 -19.07 6.46
C GLY A 6 0.71 -18.72 6.19
N ALA A 7 -0.09 -18.43 7.21
CA ALA A 7 -1.47 -18.02 7.02
C ALA A 7 -1.56 -16.64 6.32
N LEU A 8 -2.37 -16.54 5.27
CA LEU A 8 -2.63 -15.28 4.57
C LEU A 8 -3.55 -14.39 5.41
N VAL A 9 -3.06 -13.23 5.83
CA VAL A 9 -3.82 -12.28 6.68
C VAL A 9 -4.34 -11.05 5.94
N ALA A 10 -3.76 -10.72 4.79
CA ALA A 10 -4.28 -9.68 3.91
C ALA A 10 -3.75 -9.79 2.48
N SER A 11 -4.57 -9.37 1.53
CA SER A 11 -4.20 -9.18 0.13
C SER A 11 -4.48 -7.73 -0.28
N HIS A 12 -3.49 -7.07 -0.87
CA HIS A 12 -3.61 -5.69 -1.33
C HIS A 12 -3.29 -5.59 -2.81
N ARG A 13 -4.28 -5.17 -3.60
CA ARG A 13 -4.07 -4.78 -5.00
C ARG A 13 -3.74 -3.30 -5.04
N LYS A 14 -2.66 -2.95 -5.75
CA LYS A 14 -2.21 -1.57 -5.96
C LYS A 14 -3.38 -0.71 -6.44
N VAL A 15 -3.70 0.33 -5.69
CA VAL A 15 -4.84 1.23 -6.00
C VAL A 15 -4.45 2.21 -7.10
N HIS A 16 -3.29 2.83 -6.98
CA HIS A 16 -2.80 3.81 -7.95
C HIS A 16 -1.75 3.15 -8.85
N LEU A 17 -2.15 2.80 -10.07
CA LEU A 17 -1.23 2.26 -11.06
C LEU A 17 -0.24 3.34 -11.53
N PHE A 18 0.98 2.91 -11.85
CA PHE A 18 2.05 3.77 -12.30
C PHE A 18 1.90 4.06 -13.79
N ASP A 19 1.00 5.00 -14.10
CA ASP A 19 0.81 5.54 -15.43
C ASP A 19 1.42 6.94 -15.48
N ILE A 20 2.62 7.04 -16.04
CA ILE A 20 3.34 8.30 -16.15
C ILE A 20 3.83 8.54 -17.59
N ASP A 21 3.84 9.80 -17.98
CA ASP A 21 4.47 10.28 -19.19
C ASP A 21 5.21 11.57 -18.86
N ILE A 22 6.53 11.46 -18.70
CA ILE A 22 7.42 12.58 -18.42
C ILE A 22 8.24 12.82 -19.69
N PRO A 23 7.91 13.87 -20.48
CA PRO A 23 8.56 14.15 -21.75
C PRO A 23 10.09 14.20 -21.62
N GLY A 24 10.79 13.49 -22.50
CA GLY A 24 12.25 13.41 -22.51
C GLY A 24 12.88 12.62 -21.37
N LYS A 25 12.08 11.96 -20.50
CA LYS A 25 12.60 11.14 -19.39
C LYS A 25 12.05 9.72 -19.43
N ILE A 26 10.79 9.53 -19.09
CA ILE A 26 10.20 8.19 -18.95
C ILE A 26 8.72 8.21 -19.29
N LYS A 27 8.31 7.21 -20.07
CA LYS A 27 6.90 6.88 -20.31
C LYS A 27 6.67 5.44 -19.89
N PHE A 28 5.79 5.23 -18.93
CA PHE A 28 5.46 3.90 -18.44
C PHE A 28 3.97 3.83 -18.12
N LYS A 29 3.32 2.73 -18.52
CA LYS A 29 1.89 2.54 -18.36
C LYS A 29 1.61 1.15 -17.78
N GLU A 30 1.63 1.06 -16.46
CA GLU A 30 1.34 -0.17 -15.73
C GLU A 30 -0.07 -0.72 -16.06
N SER A 31 -1.03 0.19 -16.30
CA SER A 31 -2.41 -0.16 -16.66
C SER A 31 -2.59 -0.86 -18.00
N LYS A 32 -1.53 -0.95 -18.83
CA LYS A 32 -1.56 -1.77 -20.06
C LYS A 32 -1.65 -3.27 -19.74
N THR A 33 -1.17 -3.68 -18.57
CA THR A 33 -1.04 -5.09 -18.20
C THR A 33 -1.75 -5.43 -16.89
N LEU A 34 -1.80 -4.50 -15.95
CA LEU A 34 -2.37 -4.73 -14.62
C LEU A 34 -3.65 -3.93 -14.42
N THR A 35 -4.54 -4.46 -13.58
CA THR A 35 -5.77 -3.77 -13.14
C THR A 35 -5.61 -3.34 -11.69
N GLY A 36 -5.94 -2.06 -11.41
CA GLY A 36 -5.86 -1.48 -10.07
C GLY A 36 -6.89 -2.09 -9.11
N GLY A 37 -6.57 -2.02 -7.82
CA GLY A 37 -7.52 -2.25 -6.73
C GLY A 37 -8.33 -1.00 -6.40
N THR A 38 -9.35 -1.14 -5.56
CA THR A 38 -10.24 -0.04 -5.15
C THR A 38 -10.27 0.16 -3.63
N THR A 39 -9.54 -0.64 -2.87
CA THR A 39 -9.63 -0.69 -1.41
C THR A 39 -8.31 -0.32 -0.73
N ALA A 40 -8.39 0.60 0.23
CA ALA A 40 -7.35 0.80 1.23
C ALA A 40 -7.43 -0.37 2.23
N ASN A 41 -6.50 -1.33 2.09
CA ASN A 41 -6.47 -2.53 2.91
C ASN A 41 -5.54 -2.31 4.11
N TYR A 42 -5.82 -3.02 5.19
CA TYR A 42 -4.99 -3.08 6.38
C TYR A 42 -5.09 -4.47 6.97
N PHE A 43 -4.20 -4.79 7.90
CA PHE A 43 -4.33 -5.96 8.75
C PHE A 43 -3.95 -5.59 10.18
N ASP A 44 -4.54 -6.29 11.14
CA ASP A 44 -4.27 -6.08 12.55
C ASP A 44 -3.17 -7.03 13.02
N THR A 45 -2.31 -6.52 13.89
CA THR A 45 -1.32 -7.29 14.66
C THR A 45 -1.60 -7.08 16.14
N GLU A 46 -0.90 -7.80 17.02
CA GLU A 46 -0.99 -7.57 18.47
C GLU A 46 -0.50 -6.17 18.90
N PHE A 47 0.32 -5.50 18.07
CA PHE A 47 0.93 -4.21 18.39
C PHE A 47 0.21 -3.03 17.73
N ALA A 48 -0.24 -3.20 16.49
CA ALA A 48 -0.81 -2.13 15.70
C ALA A 48 -1.60 -2.63 14.48
N ARG A 49 -2.44 -1.74 13.96
CA ARG A 49 -3.03 -1.90 12.63
C ARG A 49 -2.05 -1.38 11.57
N ILE A 50 -1.72 -2.21 10.59
CA ILE A 50 -0.77 -1.86 9.54
C ILE A 50 -1.54 -1.61 8.24
N GLY A 51 -1.45 -0.37 7.73
CA GLY A 51 -2.00 0.02 6.45
C GLY A 51 -1.14 -0.47 5.28
N LEU A 52 -1.77 -0.96 4.21
CA LEU A 52 -1.08 -1.50 3.04
C LEU A 52 -1.06 -0.49 1.89
N GLY A 53 0.13 -0.25 1.34
CA GLY A 53 0.34 0.57 0.15
C GLY A 53 1.52 0.06 -0.69
N LEU A 54 1.48 0.31 -2.00
CA LEU A 54 2.50 -0.12 -2.95
C LEU A 54 3.04 1.07 -3.75
N CYS A 55 4.33 1.33 -3.62
CA CYS A 55 5.13 2.31 -4.38
C CYS A 55 4.38 3.62 -4.71
N TYR A 56 3.75 3.70 -5.89
CA TYR A 56 3.09 4.91 -6.38
C TYR A 56 1.96 5.43 -5.47
N ASN A 57 1.37 4.58 -4.62
CA ASN A 57 0.38 4.98 -3.62
C ASN A 57 0.87 6.08 -2.65
N VAL A 58 2.18 6.21 -2.42
CA VAL A 58 2.74 7.24 -1.50
C VAL A 58 2.45 8.67 -1.97
N ARG A 59 2.18 8.87 -3.27
CA ARG A 59 1.87 10.18 -3.86
C ARG A 59 0.40 10.58 -3.71
N PHE A 60 -0.40 9.74 -3.07
CA PHE A 60 -1.84 9.92 -2.88
C PHE A 60 -2.16 9.83 -1.37
N PRO A 61 -3.32 10.35 -0.92
CA PRO A 61 -3.68 10.35 0.50
C PRO A 61 -4.02 8.97 1.08
N LEU A 62 -3.57 7.87 0.46
CA LEU A 62 -3.86 6.50 0.92
C LEU A 62 -3.33 6.26 2.34
N ALA A 63 -2.15 6.81 2.66
CA ALA A 63 -1.59 6.74 4.01
C ALA A 63 -2.47 7.49 5.02
N MET A 64 -3.01 8.66 4.65
CA MET A 64 -3.93 9.42 5.51
C MET A 64 -5.25 8.68 5.73
N ILE A 65 -5.80 8.05 4.69
CA ILE A 65 -7.00 7.21 4.79
C ILE A 65 -6.72 6.01 5.71
N ALA A 66 -5.55 5.39 5.60
CA ALA A 66 -5.15 4.28 6.47
C ALA A 66 -5.04 4.76 7.94
N ALA A 67 -4.44 5.92 8.18
CA ALA A 67 -4.33 6.52 9.52
C ALA A 67 -5.71 6.85 10.13
N GLN A 68 -6.63 7.43 9.36
CA GLN A 68 -8.01 7.65 9.78
C GLN A 68 -8.76 6.35 10.12
N ARG A 69 -8.31 5.21 9.59
CA ARG A 69 -8.82 3.87 9.90
C ARG A 69 -8.06 3.20 11.06
N GLY A 70 -7.24 3.96 11.79
CA GLY A 70 -6.48 3.50 12.95
C GLY A 70 -5.15 2.84 12.59
N SER A 71 -4.70 2.91 11.33
CA SER A 71 -3.40 2.35 10.97
C SER A 71 -2.27 3.21 11.54
N TRP A 72 -1.32 2.57 12.19
CA TRP A 72 -0.19 3.23 12.80
C TRP A 72 0.99 2.26 12.83
N LEU A 73 2.19 2.79 12.66
CA LEU A 73 3.43 2.04 12.87
C LEU A 73 4.08 2.69 14.09
N PRO A 74 4.24 1.95 15.21
CA PRO A 74 5.05 2.41 16.32
C PRO A 74 6.44 2.77 15.82
N ASP A 75 7.04 3.78 16.44
CA ASP A 75 8.42 4.15 16.15
C ASP A 75 9.30 2.90 16.28
N LEU A 76 9.79 2.41 15.14
CA LEU A 76 10.69 1.25 15.05
C LEU A 76 12.09 1.55 15.62
N TYR A 77 12.27 2.72 16.24
CA TYR A 77 13.54 3.27 16.73
C TYR A 77 13.63 3.38 18.26
N GLU A 78 12.65 2.89 19.03
CA GLU A 78 12.73 2.82 20.50
C GLU A 78 13.25 1.47 21.04
N LYS A 79 14.10 0.78 20.28
CA LYS A 79 14.95 -0.32 20.80
C LYS A 79 16.41 -0.08 20.47
#